data_AF-A0A563VWN8-F1
#
_entry.id   AF-A0A563VWN8-F1
#
_cell.length_a   1.000
_cell.length_b   1.000
_cell.length_c   1.000
_cell.angle_alpha   90.00
_cell.angle_beta   90.00
_cell.angle_gamma   90.00
#
_symmetry.space_group_name_H-M   'P 1'
#
loop_
_entity.id
_entity.type
_entity.pdbx_description
1 polymer ?
#
loop_
_entity_poly.entity_id
_entity_poly.type
_entity_poly.pdbx_seq_one_letter_code
_entity_poly.pdbx_strand_id
1 'polypeptide(L)'
;MSSSLFVLPDDIKQEFSIDEGGKAYASQSAIARLCGVRQQSVNELLEKIATGKPVSESLSSFNGKNYRGTGKIPDLVVAAIINHYAMYARKTTEQAKRVSLSFQAIGLRTWIQVELGWQEKPVKLTLSKALALANFAGESAQNAGVSKALAESIKLL
;
A
#
# COMPACT_ATOMS: atom_id res chain seq x y z
N MET A 1 -14.27 15.82 15.84
CA MET A 1 -14.74 14.48 15.44
C MET A 1 -13.59 13.52 15.62
N SER A 2 -13.70 12.55 16.53
CA SER A 2 -12.64 11.57 16.79
C SER A 2 -12.58 10.56 15.65
N SER A 3 -11.66 10.76 14.70
CA SER A 3 -11.35 9.76 13.69
C SER A 3 -10.80 8.52 14.39
N SER A 4 -11.54 7.41 14.35
CA SER A 4 -11.13 6.11 14.86
C SER A 4 -10.07 5.45 13.97
N LEU A 5 -9.07 6.21 13.51
CA LEU A 5 -7.88 5.64 12.90
C LEU A 5 -7.05 5.05 14.03
N PHE A 6 -6.64 3.80 13.86
CA PHE A 6 -5.59 3.22 14.69
C PHE A 6 -4.32 4.06 14.47
N VAL A 7 -3.96 4.88 15.45
CA VAL A 7 -2.72 5.68 15.42
C VAL A 7 -1.58 4.78 15.84
N LEU A 8 -0.51 4.75 15.05
CA LEU A 8 0.70 4.02 15.42
C LEU A 8 1.40 4.73 16.58
N PRO A 9 1.69 4.01 17.67
CA PRO A 9 2.68 4.45 18.64
C PRO A 9 4.02 4.78 17.95
N ASP A 10 4.69 5.84 18.40
CA ASP A 10 5.91 6.35 17.74
C ASP A 10 7.06 5.34 17.72
N ASP A 11 7.11 4.40 18.68
CA ASP A 11 8.09 3.32 18.70
C ASP A 11 7.87 2.30 17.56
N ILE A 12 6.65 2.18 17.05
CA ILE A 12 6.33 1.29 15.93
C ILE A 12 6.57 1.99 14.57
N LYS A 13 6.51 3.33 14.50
CA LYS A 13 6.77 4.07 13.24
C LYS A 13 8.16 3.78 12.68
N GLN A 14 9.16 3.61 13.54
CA GLN A 14 10.54 3.28 13.16
C GLN A 14 10.67 1.88 12.52
N GLU A 15 9.67 1.03 12.71
CA GLU A 15 9.63 -0.31 12.16
C GLU A 15 9.00 -0.36 10.75
N PHE A 16 8.60 0.80 10.21
CA PHE A 16 8.14 0.98 8.84
C PHE A 16 9.14 1.81 8.03
N SER A 17 9.14 1.61 6.71
CA SER A 17 9.90 2.44 5.78
C SER A 17 9.18 2.56 4.45
N ILE A 18 9.48 3.64 3.71
CA ILE A 18 8.94 3.89 2.37
C ILE A 18 10.11 4.11 1.41
N ASP A 19 10.04 3.54 0.22
CA ASP A 19 11.03 3.80 -0.84
C ASP A 19 10.71 5.07 -1.64
N GLU A 20 11.60 5.43 -2.57
CA GLU A 20 11.40 6.63 -3.41
C GLU A 20 10.14 6.57 -4.28
N GLY A 21 9.65 5.37 -4.58
CA GLY A 21 8.45 5.13 -5.38
C GLY A 21 7.17 5.05 -4.54
N GLY A 22 7.25 5.31 -3.23
CA GLY A 22 6.10 5.28 -2.34
C GLY A 22 5.67 3.86 -1.91
N LYS A 23 6.46 2.82 -2.20
CA LYS A 23 6.17 1.47 -1.69
C LYS A 23 6.54 1.40 -0.21
N ALA A 24 5.63 0.86 0.59
CA ALA A 24 5.82 0.72 2.01
C ALA A 24 6.35 -0.66 2.37
N TYR A 25 7.14 -0.70 3.45
CA TYR A 25 7.73 -1.91 4.02
C TYR A 25 7.57 -1.90 5.53
N ALA A 26 7.42 -3.09 6.12
CA ALA A 26 7.37 -3.28 7.56
C ALA A 26 8.38 -4.34 8.02
N SER A 27 8.87 -4.20 9.25
CA SER A 27 9.64 -5.25 9.91
C SER A 27 8.74 -6.42 10.36
N GLN A 28 9.35 -7.55 10.72
CA GLN A 28 8.62 -8.69 11.29
C GLN A 28 7.99 -8.36 12.65
N SER A 29 8.65 -7.54 13.46
CA SER A 29 8.12 -7.08 14.75
C SER A 29 6.93 -6.17 14.56
N ALA A 30 6.91 -5.32 13.53
CA ALA A 30 5.79 -4.43 13.24
C ALA A 30 4.55 -5.25 12.89
N ILE A 31 4.72 -6.25 12.03
CA ILE A 31 3.65 -7.18 11.65
C ILE A 31 3.12 -7.92 12.87
N ALA A 32 4.01 -8.40 13.74
CA ALA A 32 3.63 -9.12 14.95
C ALA A 32 2.79 -8.24 15.89
N ARG A 33 3.23 -6.99 16.11
CA ARG A 33 2.51 -5.99 16.89
C ARG A 33 1.16 -5.68 16.26
N LEU A 34 1.09 -5.40 14.96
CA LEU A 34 -0.16 -5.13 14.24
C LEU A 34 -1.15 -6.30 14.35
N CYS A 35 -0.66 -7.54 14.30
CA CYS A 35 -1.48 -8.73 14.40
C CYS A 35 -1.80 -9.15 15.84
N GLY A 36 -1.20 -8.53 16.87
CA GLY A 36 -1.35 -8.97 18.26
C GLY A 36 -0.81 -10.39 18.50
N VAL A 37 0.28 -10.77 17.82
CA VAL A 37 0.93 -12.08 17.93
C VAL A 37 2.41 -11.94 18.30
N ARG A 38 3.06 -13.05 18.64
CA ARG A 38 4.52 -13.07 18.87
C ARG A 38 5.25 -13.00 17.53
N GLN A 39 6.41 -12.35 17.50
CA GLN A 39 7.27 -12.32 16.30
C GLN A 39 7.64 -13.73 15.80
N GLN A 40 7.79 -14.70 16.72
CA GLN A 40 7.99 -16.10 16.36
C GLN A 40 6.87 -16.64 15.45
N SER A 41 5.62 -16.28 15.70
CA SER A 41 4.49 -16.73 14.87
C SER A 41 4.59 -16.19 13.44
N VAL A 42 5.00 -14.92 13.30
CA VAL A 42 5.27 -14.31 11.98
C VAL A 42 6.44 -15.01 11.31
N ASN A 43 7.52 -15.28 12.04
CA ASN A 43 8.70 -15.98 11.52
C ASN A 43 8.38 -17.39 11.01
N GLU A 44 7.57 -18.14 11.75
CA GLU A 44 7.10 -19.47 11.34
C GLU A 44 6.19 -19.40 10.10
N LEU A 45 5.35 -18.37 10.00
CA LEU A 45 4.50 -18.17 8.83
C LEU A 45 5.35 -17.83 7.58
N LEU A 46 6.32 -16.93 7.72
CA LEU A 46 7.25 -16.59 6.65
C LEU A 46 8.08 -17.79 6.21
N GLU A 47 8.47 -18.66 7.15
CA GLU A 47 9.17 -19.91 6.83
C GLU A 47 8.28 -20.88 6.02
N LYS A 48 6.99 -20.99 6.37
CA LYS A 48 6.03 -21.78 5.59
C LYS A 48 5.87 -21.26 4.17
N ILE A 49 5.74 -19.94 4.02
CA ILE A 49 5.68 -19.28 2.71
C ILE A 49 6.97 -19.56 1.92
N ALA A 50 8.14 -19.40 2.52
CA ALA A 50 9.42 -19.62 1.85
C ALA A 50 9.62 -21.08 1.40
N THR A 51 9.19 -22.04 2.21
CA THR A 51 9.30 -23.48 1.93
C THR A 51 8.21 -24.03 1.03
N GLY A 52 7.27 -23.19 0.57
CA GLY A 52 6.18 -23.63 -0.32
C GLY A 52 5.10 -24.44 0.38
N LYS A 53 5.11 -24.52 1.72
CA LYS A 53 4.14 -25.31 2.50
C LYS A 53 2.72 -24.74 2.30
N PRO A 54 1.68 -25.55 2.52
CA PRO A 54 0.30 -25.06 2.45
C PRO A 54 0.09 -23.84 3.38
N VAL A 55 -0.36 -22.74 2.78
CA VAL A 55 -0.70 -21.48 3.45
C VAL A 55 -2.17 -21.13 3.16
N SER A 56 -2.73 -20.16 3.88
CA SER A 56 -4.08 -19.68 3.60
C SER A 56 -4.18 -19.06 2.20
N GLU A 57 -5.41 -18.99 1.68
CA GLU A 57 -5.72 -18.40 0.38
C GLU A 57 -5.12 -16.98 0.23
N SER A 58 -5.22 -16.15 1.28
CA SER A 58 -4.64 -14.81 1.32
C SER A 58 -3.14 -14.75 1.04
N LEU A 59 -2.40 -15.84 1.26
CA LEU A 59 -0.94 -15.92 1.15
C LEU A 59 -0.49 -16.73 -0.07
N SER A 60 -1.41 -17.32 -0.83
CA SER A 60 -1.14 -18.23 -1.95
C SER A 60 -0.23 -17.59 -3.03
N SER A 61 -0.48 -16.32 -3.39
CA SER A 61 0.30 -15.58 -4.40
C SER A 61 1.75 -15.26 -3.98
N PHE A 62 2.07 -15.48 -2.70
CA PHE A 62 3.39 -15.25 -2.14
C PHE A 62 4.14 -16.55 -1.84
N ASN A 63 3.51 -17.71 -2.03
CA ASN A 63 4.10 -19.00 -1.73
C ASN A 63 5.36 -19.26 -2.56
N GLY A 64 6.38 -19.87 -1.94
CA GLY A 64 7.70 -20.09 -2.52
C GLY A 64 8.63 -18.86 -2.56
N LYS A 65 8.20 -17.70 -2.04
CA LYS A 65 9.05 -16.49 -1.96
C LYS A 65 9.62 -16.32 -0.55
N ASN A 66 10.90 -15.95 -0.46
CA ASN A 66 11.57 -15.75 0.82
C ASN A 66 11.60 -14.25 1.22
N TYR A 67 10.98 -13.93 2.35
CA TYR A 67 10.95 -12.57 2.92
C TYR A 67 11.69 -12.46 4.26
N ARG A 68 12.40 -13.50 4.72
CA ARG A 68 13.08 -13.48 6.03
C ARG A 68 14.41 -12.70 5.97
N GLY A 69 15.10 -12.72 4.84
CA GLY A 69 16.47 -12.18 4.71
C GLY A 69 16.58 -10.66 4.59
N THR A 70 15.49 -9.96 4.28
CA THR A 70 15.55 -8.53 3.93
C THR A 70 15.29 -7.59 5.09
N GLY A 71 14.72 -8.08 6.21
CA GLY A 71 14.22 -7.24 7.32
C GLY A 71 13.08 -6.28 6.94
N LYS A 72 12.78 -6.16 5.64
CA LYS A 72 11.78 -5.27 5.03
C LYS A 72 10.80 -6.12 4.24
N ILE A 73 9.59 -6.25 4.77
CA ILE A 73 8.51 -7.03 4.16
C ILE A 73 7.61 -6.06 3.40
N PRO A 74 7.39 -6.26 2.08
CA PRO A 74 6.55 -5.36 1.28
C PRO A 74 5.11 -5.29 1.81
N ASP A 75 4.52 -4.11 1.74
CA ASP A 75 3.15 -3.82 2.17
C ASP A 75 2.08 -4.83 1.71
N LEU A 76 2.13 -5.30 0.47
CA LEU A 76 1.18 -6.32 -0.01
C LEU A 76 1.29 -7.64 0.77
N VAL A 77 2.51 -8.05 1.12
CA VAL A 77 2.76 -9.25 1.94
C VAL A 77 2.30 -9.01 3.38
N VAL A 78 2.54 -7.81 3.91
CA VAL A 78 2.07 -7.40 5.24
C VAL A 78 0.54 -7.48 5.31
N ALA A 79 -0.16 -6.90 4.34
CA ALA A 79 -1.62 -6.93 4.27
C ALA A 79 -2.16 -8.37 4.23
N ALA A 80 -1.52 -9.25 3.47
CA ALA A 80 -1.89 -10.66 3.38
C ALA A 80 -1.67 -11.43 4.69
N ILE A 81 -0.58 -11.14 5.42
CA ILE A 81 -0.31 -11.73 6.74
C ILE A 81 -1.33 -11.24 7.78
N ILE A 82 -1.68 -9.96 7.75
CA ILE A 82 -2.71 -9.40 8.63
C ILE A 82 -4.05 -10.05 8.34
N ASN A 83 -4.41 -10.21 7.07
CA ASN A 83 -5.63 -10.91 6.69
C ASN A 83 -5.63 -12.39 7.11
N HIS A 84 -4.47 -13.05 7.05
CA HIS A 84 -4.29 -14.40 7.60
C HIS A 84 -4.66 -14.45 9.10
N TYR A 85 -4.08 -13.58 9.92
CA TYR A 85 -4.39 -13.55 11.36
C TYR A 85 -5.79 -12.99 11.70
N ALA A 86 -6.41 -12.26 10.79
CA ALA A 86 -7.78 -11.79 10.95
C ALA A 86 -8.83 -12.88 10.68
N MET A 87 -8.62 -13.72 9.66
CA MET A 87 -9.67 -14.61 9.12
C MET A 87 -9.32 -16.10 9.03
N TYR A 88 -8.06 -16.44 8.74
CA TYR A 88 -7.70 -17.81 8.31
C TYR A 88 -6.81 -18.57 9.29
N ALA A 89 -6.11 -17.88 10.19
CA ALA A 89 -5.26 -18.51 11.18
C ALA A 89 -6.09 -19.39 12.11
N ARG A 90 -5.53 -20.53 12.55
CA ARG A 90 -6.18 -21.40 13.56
C ARG A 90 -6.60 -20.63 14.82
N LYS A 91 -5.80 -19.63 15.19
CA LYS A 91 -6.11 -18.67 16.24
C LYS A 91 -6.07 -17.28 15.63
N THR A 92 -7.24 -16.75 15.29
CA THR A 92 -7.38 -15.35 14.86
C THR A 92 -7.25 -14.42 16.05
N THR A 93 -6.95 -13.15 15.79
CA THR A 93 -6.84 -12.13 16.85
C THR A 93 -7.78 -10.96 16.58
N GLU A 94 -8.38 -10.42 17.64
CA GLU A 94 -9.24 -9.23 17.52
C GLU A 94 -8.46 -8.01 17.03
N GLN A 95 -7.17 -7.93 17.37
CA GLN A 95 -6.31 -6.87 16.88
C GLN A 95 -6.10 -6.95 15.37
N ALA A 96 -5.78 -8.13 14.82
CA ALA A 96 -5.62 -8.30 13.38
C ALA A 96 -6.94 -8.02 12.63
N LYS A 97 -8.10 -8.38 13.21
CA LYS A 97 -9.41 -8.06 12.63
C LYS A 97 -9.64 -6.56 12.53
N ARG A 98 -9.39 -5.81 13.60
CA ARG A 98 -9.53 -4.34 13.61
C ARG A 98 -8.59 -3.68 12.62
N VAL A 99 -7.32 -4.09 12.62
CA VAL A 99 -6.32 -3.57 11.69
C VAL A 99 -6.67 -3.89 10.24
N SER A 100 -7.09 -5.13 9.96
CA SER A 100 -7.56 -5.54 8.62
C SER A 100 -8.73 -4.68 8.15
N LEU A 101 -9.73 -4.44 9.02
CA LEU A 101 -10.87 -3.58 8.71
C LEU A 101 -10.43 -2.14 8.40
N SER A 102 -9.53 -1.56 9.19
CA SER A 102 -8.98 -0.22 8.93
C SER A 102 -8.26 -0.15 7.59
N PHE A 103 -7.50 -1.19 7.23
CA PHE A 103 -6.77 -1.23 5.97
C PHE A 103 -7.67 -1.49 4.75
N GLN A 104 -8.82 -2.14 4.91
CA GLN A 104 -9.79 -2.26 3.83
C GLN A 104 -10.43 -0.92 3.45
N ALA A 105 -10.54 0.01 4.40
CA ALA A 105 -11.14 1.33 4.14
C ALA A 105 -10.18 2.29 3.39
N ILE A 106 -8.88 2.28 3.72
CA ILE A 106 -7.92 3.31 3.26
C ILE A 106 -6.76 2.71 2.44
N GLY A 107 -6.45 1.44 2.66
CA GLY A 107 -5.26 0.78 2.13
C GLY A 107 -4.06 0.93 3.06
N LEU A 108 -3.34 -0.18 3.28
CA LEU A 108 -2.16 -0.21 4.14
C LEU A 108 -1.05 0.74 3.67
N ARG A 109 -0.81 0.80 2.36
CA ARG A 109 0.21 1.68 1.78
C ARG A 109 -0.09 3.15 2.07
N THR A 110 -1.30 3.59 1.75
CA THR A 110 -1.77 4.94 2.00
C THR A 110 -1.64 5.30 3.48
N TRP A 111 -2.05 4.38 4.36
CA TRP A 111 -1.94 4.59 5.80
C TRP A 111 -0.48 4.75 6.27
N ILE A 112 0.45 3.90 5.83
CA ILE A 112 1.88 4.04 6.17
C ILE A 112 2.44 5.36 5.61
N GLN A 113 2.05 5.76 4.40
CA GLN A 113 2.46 7.03 3.81
C GLN A 113 2.01 8.23 4.65
N VAL A 114 0.77 8.25 5.12
CA VAL A 114 0.26 9.31 6.00
C VAL A 114 1.01 9.32 7.33
N GLU A 115 1.18 8.16 7.97
CA GLU A 115 1.83 8.06 9.28
C GLU A 115 3.32 8.45 9.26
N LEU A 116 4.00 8.23 8.13
CA LEU A 116 5.40 8.62 7.93
C LEU A 116 5.57 10.00 7.27
N GLY A 117 4.47 10.73 7.02
CA GLY A 117 4.51 12.04 6.38
C GLY A 117 5.06 12.01 4.94
N TRP A 118 4.95 10.87 4.25
CA TRP A 118 5.38 10.73 2.88
C TRP A 118 4.45 11.53 1.96
N GLN A 119 5.04 12.38 1.13
CA GLN A 119 4.34 13.12 0.11
C GLN A 119 4.86 12.69 -1.27
N GLU A 120 3.94 12.43 -2.18
CA GLU A 120 4.30 12.16 -3.56
C GLU A 120 5.05 13.37 -4.12
N LYS A 121 6.22 13.13 -4.71
CA LYS A 121 6.97 14.22 -5.34
C LYS A 121 6.07 14.82 -6.42
N PRO A 122 5.84 16.14 -6.44
CA PRO A 122 5.03 16.75 -7.48
C PRO A 122 5.60 16.36 -8.83
N VAL A 123 4.75 15.80 -9.69
CA VAL A 123 5.14 15.44 -11.06
C VAL A 123 5.63 16.72 -11.72
N LYS A 124 6.95 16.84 -11.90
CA LYS A 124 7.50 17.88 -12.78
C LYS A 124 7.02 17.56 -14.19
N LEU A 125 5.97 18.26 -14.62
CA LEU A 125 5.54 18.22 -16.01
C LEU A 125 6.71 18.71 -16.87
N THR A 126 7.30 17.79 -17.62
CA THR A 126 8.22 18.16 -18.69
C THR A 126 7.41 18.80 -19.81
N LEU A 127 8.00 19.77 -20.52
CA LEU A 127 7.36 20.42 -21.68
C LEU A 127 6.81 19.40 -22.68
N SER A 128 7.53 18.30 -22.89
CA SER A 128 7.10 17.18 -23.74
C SER A 128 5.83 16.48 -23.26
N LYS A 129 5.68 16.26 -21.94
CA LYS A 129 4.48 15.65 -21.35
C LYS A 129 3.31 16.62 -21.35
N ALA A 130 3.58 17.92 -21.15
CA ALA A 130 2.57 18.97 -21.25
C ALA A 130 2.00 19.08 -22.68
N LEU A 131 2.87 19.08 -23.68
CA LEU A 131 2.50 19.09 -25.10
C LEU A 131 1.72 17.84 -25.50
N ALA A 132 2.13 16.65 -25.05
CA ALA A 132 1.40 15.42 -25.32
C ALA A 132 -0.01 15.43 -24.72
N LEU A 133 -0.18 15.95 -23.49
CA LEU A 133 -1.50 16.12 -22.88
C LEU A 133 -2.37 17.13 -23.64
N ALA A 134 -1.79 18.26 -24.04
CA ALA A 134 -2.50 19.30 -24.79
C ALA A 134 -2.98 18.79 -26.15
N ASN A 135 -2.14 18.04 -26.86
CA ASN A 135 -2.50 17.42 -28.14
C ASN A 135 -3.62 16.39 -27.97
N PHE A 136 -3.50 15.51 -26.96
CA PHE A 136 -4.55 14.53 -26.65
C PHE A 136 -5.89 15.21 -26.30
N ALA A 137 -5.87 16.27 -25.51
CA ALA A 137 -7.06 17.05 -25.19
C ALA A 137 -7.66 17.74 -26.43
N GLY A 138 -6.82 18.27 -27.32
CA GLY A 138 -7.23 18.87 -28.58
C GLY A 138 -7.91 17.86 -29.53
N GLU A 139 -7.30 16.69 -29.71
CA GLU A 139 -7.84 15.60 -30.53
C GLU A 139 -9.17 15.07 -29.94
N SER A 140 -9.23 14.91 -28.62
CA SER A 140 -10.46 14.48 -27.93
C SER A 140 -11.60 15.50 -28.07
N ALA A 141 -11.30 16.80 -27.99
CA ALA A 141 -12.28 17.86 -28.17
C ALA A 141 -12.78 17.98 -29.63
N GLN A 142 -11.91 17.72 -30.60
CA GLN A 142 -12.29 17.63 -32.01
C GLN A 142 -13.19 16.44 -32.28
N ASN A 143 -12.83 15.26 -31.74
CA ASN A 143 -13.63 14.03 -31.89
C ASN A 143 -14.98 14.09 -31.19
N ALA A 144 -15.10 14.88 -30.12
CA ALA A 144 -16.36 15.14 -29.42
C ALA A 144 -17.21 16.24 -30.07
N GLY A 145 -16.78 16.83 -31.20
CA GLY A 145 -17.53 17.88 -31.92
C GLY A 145 -17.54 19.25 -31.22
N VAL A 146 -16.72 19.47 -30.19
CA VAL A 146 -16.67 20.70 -29.38
C VAL A 146 -15.72 21.77 -29.98
N SER A 147 -15.18 21.48 -31.17
CA SER A 147 -14.07 22.19 -31.84
C SER A 147 -14.15 23.72 -31.86
N LYS A 148 -15.33 24.33 -31.95
CA LYS A 148 -15.43 25.79 -32.18
C LYS A 148 -15.19 26.66 -30.93
N ALA A 149 -15.63 26.22 -29.75
CA ALA A 149 -15.54 27.04 -28.53
C ALA A 149 -14.14 27.01 -27.88
N LEU A 150 -13.43 25.88 -28.00
CA LEU A 150 -12.09 25.72 -27.42
C LEU A 150 -11.01 26.48 -28.23
N ALA A 151 -11.17 26.54 -29.56
CA ALA A 151 -10.25 27.23 -30.44
C ALA A 151 -10.21 28.75 -30.22
N GLU A 152 -11.33 29.35 -29.80
CA GLU A 152 -11.40 30.78 -29.48
C GLU A 152 -10.78 31.11 -28.11
N SER A 153 -10.81 30.16 -27.17
CA SER A 153 -10.26 30.35 -25.82
C SER A 153 -8.73 30.34 -25.77
N ILE A 154 -8.08 29.63 -26.70
CA ILE A 154 -6.62 29.51 -26.78
C ILE A 154 -5.97 30.75 -27.42
N LYS A 155 -6.72 31.58 -28.17
CA LYS A 155 -6.19 32.82 -28.78
C LYS A 155 -6.06 34.01 -27.81
N LEU A 156 -6.51 33.87 -26.56
CA LEU A 156 -6.51 34.93 -25.55
C LEU A 156 -5.42 34.76 -24.46
N LEU A 157 -4.52 33.79 -24.62
CA LEU A 157 -3.28 33.64 -23.86
C LEU A 157 -2.08 33.94 -24.77
#